data_AF-A0A9E3JAH9-F1
#
_entry.id   AF-A0A9E3JAH9-F1
#
_cell.length_a   1.000
_cell.length_b   1.000
_cell.length_c   1.000
_cell.angle_alpha   90.00
_cell.angle_beta   90.00
_cell.angle_gamma   90.00
#
_symmetry.space_group_name_H-M   'P 1'
#
loop_
_entity.id
_entity.type
_entity.pdbx_description
1 polymer ?
#
loop_
_entity_poly.entity_id
_entity_poly.type
_entity_poly.pdbx_seq_one_letter_code
_entity_poly.pdbx_strand_id
1 'polypeptide(L)'
;FTHTGYGISAISHVAETSRIQGQDLYGTDVGERLRQALGFQAKYELGTAVPSWLCGGSLKLGLGPVTEVGYNALHNRLGMGMTNTQTLTERNRPAGSNNLFVAWETLTHGDNPN
;
A
#
# COMPACT_ATOMS: atom_id res chain seq x y z
N PHE A 1 -9.55 -9.91 0.34
CA PHE A 1 -8.62 -8.76 0.28
C PHE A 1 -7.63 -8.77 1.44
N THR A 2 -8.06 -9.10 2.65
CA THR A 2 -7.25 -9.09 3.87
C THR A 2 -5.88 -9.75 3.74
N HIS A 3 -5.80 -11.03 3.35
CA HIS A 3 -4.50 -11.72 3.20
C HIS A 3 -3.62 -11.12 2.09
N THR A 4 -4.22 -10.61 1.02
CA THR A 4 -3.48 -9.88 -0.02
C THR A 4 -2.88 -8.60 0.55
N GLY A 5 -3.65 -7.86 1.38
CA GLY A 5 -3.15 -6.71 2.12
C GLY A 5 -1.97 -7.05 3.03
N TYR A 6 -2.00 -8.22 3.68
CA TYR A 6 -0.88 -8.68 4.50
C TYR A 6 0.40 -8.89 3.70
N GLY A 7 0.30 -9.51 2.51
CA GLY A 7 1.45 -9.66 1.62
C GLY A 7 1.99 -8.32 1.12
N ILE A 8 1.10 -7.37 0.80
CA ILE A 8 1.47 -6.01 0.34
C ILE A 8 2.17 -5.21 1.45
N SER A 9 1.66 -5.28 2.68
CA SER A 9 2.31 -4.64 3.82
C SER A 9 3.68 -5.28 4.10
N ALA A 10 3.77 -6.61 4.09
CA ALA A 10 5.04 -7.30 4.33
C ALA A 10 6.13 -6.91 3.30
N ILE A 11 5.81 -6.88 1.99
CA ILE A 11 6.80 -6.45 0.99
C ILE A 11 7.15 -4.97 1.14
N SER A 12 6.19 -4.12 1.54
CA SER A 12 6.46 -2.71 1.83
C SER A 12 7.43 -2.55 3.00
N HIS A 13 7.24 -3.31 4.08
CA HIS A 13 8.13 -3.31 5.24
C HIS A 13 9.54 -3.82 4.90
N VAL A 14 9.64 -4.87 4.08
CA VAL A 14 10.93 -5.40 3.60
C VAL A 14 11.64 -4.35 2.73
N ALA A 15 10.94 -3.73 1.79
CA ALA A 15 11.50 -2.68 0.94
C ALA A 15 11.96 -1.46 1.77
N GLU A 16 11.19 -1.05 2.77
CA GLU A 16 11.58 0.05 3.66
C GLU A 16 12.79 -0.29 4.51
N THR A 17 12.83 -1.50 5.09
CA THR A 17 13.96 -1.97 5.88
C THR A 17 15.23 -2.02 5.03
N SER A 18 15.14 -2.56 3.80
CA SER A 18 16.25 -2.62 2.86
C SER A 18 16.78 -1.21 2.54
N ARG A 19 15.88 -0.26 2.30
CA ARG A 19 16.25 1.14 2.02
C ARG A 19 16.97 1.78 3.20
N ILE A 20 16.46 1.60 4.41
CA ILE A 20 17.10 2.09 5.64
C ILE A 20 18.51 1.47 5.81
N GLN A 21 18.70 0.23 5.37
CA GLN A 21 19.98 -0.46 5.39
C GLN A 21 20.88 -0.16 4.17
N GLY A 22 20.52 0.81 3.33
CA GLY A 22 21.34 1.31 2.22
C GLY A 22 21.15 0.57 0.90
N GLN A 23 20.10 -0.25 0.76
CA GLN A 23 19.75 -0.95 -0.49
C GLN A 23 18.36 -0.54 -0.97
N ASP A 24 18.27 0.08 -2.14
CA ASP A 24 16.99 0.56 -2.67
C ASP A 24 16.26 -0.52 -3.50
N LEU A 25 15.27 -1.17 -2.87
CA LEU A 25 14.35 -2.08 -3.57
C LEU A 25 13.21 -1.35 -4.29
N TYR A 26 12.87 -0.13 -3.89
CA TYR A 26 11.80 0.64 -4.55
C TYR A 26 12.20 1.08 -5.97
N GLY A 27 13.49 1.29 -6.22
CA GLY A 27 14.04 1.56 -7.54
C GLY A 27 14.11 0.34 -8.49
N THR A 28 13.69 -0.84 -8.03
CA THR A 28 13.73 -2.09 -8.83
C THR A 28 12.34 -2.50 -9.32
N ASP A 29 12.22 -3.67 -9.96
CA ASP A 29 10.92 -4.22 -10.35
C ASP A 29 10.03 -4.53 -9.14
N VAL A 30 10.59 -4.68 -7.94
CA VAL A 30 9.82 -4.81 -6.68
C VAL A 30 8.96 -3.57 -6.44
N GLY A 31 9.51 -2.36 -6.61
CA GLY A 31 8.78 -1.11 -6.45
C GLY A 31 7.64 -0.96 -7.44
N GLU A 32 7.86 -1.31 -8.71
CA GLU A 32 6.81 -1.26 -9.74
C GLU A 32 5.68 -2.27 -9.45
N ARG A 33 6.03 -3.51 -9.08
CA ARG A 33 5.03 -4.52 -8.68
C ARG A 33 4.22 -4.06 -7.48
N LEU A 34 4.87 -3.46 -6.49
CA LEU A 34 4.21 -2.91 -5.30
C LEU A 34 3.27 -1.75 -5.68
N ARG A 35 3.73 -0.82 -6.53
CA ARG A 35 2.92 0.31 -7.01
C ARG A 35 1.63 -0.16 -7.68
N GLN A 36 1.74 -1.15 -8.56
CA GLN A 36 0.60 -1.71 -9.29
C GLN A 36 -0.34 -2.49 -8.34
N ALA A 37 0.21 -3.27 -7.41
CA ALA A 37 -0.59 -3.98 -6.42
C ALA A 37 -1.40 -3.01 -5.53
N LEU A 38 -0.75 -1.98 -5.01
CA LEU A 38 -1.41 -0.93 -4.21
C LEU A 38 -2.49 -0.21 -5.01
N GLY A 39 -2.20 0.20 -6.25
CA GLY A 39 -3.14 0.90 -7.11
C GLY A 39 -4.37 0.05 -7.47
N PHE A 40 -4.15 -1.22 -7.81
CA PHE A 40 -5.22 -2.16 -8.15
C PHE A 40 -6.13 -2.45 -6.95
N GLN A 41 -5.55 -2.76 -5.79
CA GLN A 41 -6.35 -3.07 -4.60
C GLN A 41 -7.11 -1.82 -4.12
N ALA A 42 -6.45 -0.66 -4.11
CA ALA A 42 -7.09 0.60 -3.72
C ALA A 42 -8.27 0.97 -4.63
N LYS A 43 -8.13 0.76 -5.95
CA LYS A 43 -9.22 0.99 -6.92
C LYS A 43 -10.52 0.28 -6.53
N TYR A 44 -10.44 -0.99 -6.14
CA TYR A 44 -11.62 -1.76 -5.76
C TYR A 44 -12.07 -1.50 -4.33
N GLU A 45 -11.14 -1.24 -3.40
CA GLU A 45 -11.47 -0.82 -2.04
C GLU A 45 -12.21 0.54 -2.00
N LEU A 46 -12.00 1.39 -3.02
CA LEU A 46 -12.71 2.64 -3.24
C LEU A 46 -14.08 2.47 -3.94
N GLY A 47 -14.48 1.23 -4.28
CA GLY A 47 -15.81 0.93 -4.79
C GLY A 47 -15.94 0.92 -6.32
N THR A 48 -14.84 0.78 -7.07
CA THR A 48 -14.94 0.56 -8.53
C THR A 48 -15.72 -0.71 -8.83
N ALA A 49 -16.61 -0.67 -9.82
CA ALA A 49 -17.34 -1.84 -10.30
C ALA A 49 -16.40 -3.00 -10.66
N VAL A 50 -16.69 -4.18 -10.14
CA VAL A 50 -15.87 -5.38 -10.32
C VAL A 50 -16.23 -6.04 -11.65
N PRO A 51 -15.28 -6.23 -12.58
CA PRO A 51 -15.56 -6.90 -13.83
C PRO A 51 -15.76 -8.41 -13.61
N SER A 52 -16.56 -9.06 -14.47
CA SER A 52 -16.90 -10.48 -14.34
C SER A 52 -15.70 -11.43 -14.37
N TRP A 53 -14.60 -11.06 -15.06
CA TRP A 53 -13.37 -11.86 -15.08
C TRP A 53 -12.62 -11.85 -13.74
N LEU A 54 -12.85 -10.86 -12.89
CA LEU A 54 -12.18 -10.73 -11.60
C LEU A 54 -13.03 -11.40 -10.53
N CYS A 55 -12.63 -12.60 -10.11
CA CYS A 55 -13.33 -13.38 -9.09
C CYS A 55 -14.84 -13.57 -9.37
N GLY A 56 -15.23 -13.69 -10.64
CA GLY A 56 -16.64 -13.84 -11.01
C GLY A 56 -17.48 -12.58 -10.83
N GLY A 57 -16.86 -11.40 -10.73
CA GLY A 57 -17.57 -10.12 -10.54
C GLY A 57 -17.89 -9.80 -9.08
N SER A 58 -17.34 -10.53 -8.11
CA SER A 58 -17.58 -10.31 -6.68
C SER A 58 -16.30 -10.35 -5.88
N LEU A 59 -16.09 -9.35 -5.02
CA LEU A 59 -14.92 -9.22 -4.16
C LEU A 59 -15.33 -9.10 -2.69
N LYS A 60 -14.61 -9.80 -1.83
CA LYS A 60 -14.60 -9.54 -0.38
C LYS A 60 -13.50 -8.54 -0.07
N LEU A 61 -13.91 -7.27 0.03
CA LEU A 61 -13.07 -6.11 0.39
C LEU A 61 -12.61 -6.19 1.84
N GLY A 62 -11.75 -5.26 2.25
CA GLY A 62 -11.12 -5.25 3.57
C GLY A 62 -9.61 -5.35 3.45
N LEU A 63 -9.01 -4.40 2.72
CA LEU A 63 -7.57 -4.30 2.53
C LEU A 63 -6.85 -3.96 3.84
N GLY A 64 -7.51 -3.20 4.72
CA GLY A 64 -6.97 -2.76 6.01
C GLY A 64 -5.96 -1.61 5.89
N PRO A 65 -5.28 -1.26 6.99
CA PRO A 65 -4.37 -0.12 7.07
C PRO A 65 -2.97 -0.40 6.49
N VAL A 66 -2.88 -0.95 5.28
CA VAL A 66 -1.64 -1.57 4.75
C VAL A 66 -0.92 -0.73 3.69
N THR A 67 -1.45 0.44 3.35
CA THR A 67 -0.97 1.21 2.18
C THR A 67 0.13 2.21 2.52
N GLU A 68 0.25 2.63 3.78
CA GLU A 68 0.99 3.81 4.19
C GLU A 68 2.49 3.76 3.85
N VAL A 69 3.20 2.70 4.23
CA VAL A 69 4.65 2.58 4.03
C VAL A 69 5.02 2.63 2.55
N GLY A 70 4.39 1.75 1.75
CA GLY A 70 4.65 1.69 0.31
C GLY A 70 4.20 2.95 -0.42
N TYR A 71 3.07 3.55 -0.01
CA TYR A 71 2.60 4.82 -0.54
C TYR A 71 3.59 5.96 -0.26
N ASN A 72 4.07 6.10 0.97
CA ASN A 72 5.04 7.15 1.31
C ASN A 72 6.33 7.01 0.50
N ALA A 73 6.83 5.78 0.37
CA ALA A 73 8.04 5.54 -0.42
C ALA A 73 7.89 5.93 -1.89
N LEU A 74 6.86 5.40 -2.55
CA LEU A 74 6.69 5.51 -4.00
C LEU A 74 6.11 6.88 -4.41
N HIS A 75 5.13 7.39 -3.67
CA HIS A 75 4.49 8.68 -3.96
C HIS A 75 5.29 9.85 -3.38
N ASN A 76 5.47 9.89 -2.06
CA ASN A 76 6.05 11.08 -1.41
C ASN A 76 7.53 11.22 -1.71
N ARG A 77 8.32 10.15 -1.56
CA ARG A 77 9.78 10.24 -1.78
C ARG A 77 10.20 10.12 -3.23
N LEU A 78 9.56 9.26 -4.02
CA LEU A 78 9.92 9.02 -5.42
C LEU A 78 9.05 9.79 -6.44
N GLY A 79 8.03 10.53 -5.99
CA GLY A 79 7.23 11.41 -6.84
C GLY A 79 6.28 10.68 -7.81
N MET A 80 6.01 9.39 -7.61
CA MET A 80 5.16 8.63 -8.53
C MET A 80 3.68 8.95 -8.32
N GLY A 81 2.94 9.17 -9.41
CA GLY A 81 1.48 9.35 -9.35
C GLY A 81 0.77 8.07 -8.91
N MET A 82 0.08 8.11 -7.76
CA MET A 82 -0.61 6.95 -7.17
C MET A 82 -2.05 7.29 -6.71
N THR A 83 -2.83 7.97 -7.55
CA THR A 83 -4.12 8.59 -7.18
C THR A 83 -5.07 7.72 -6.34
N ASN A 84 -5.36 6.48 -6.74
CA ASN A 84 -6.26 5.62 -5.96
C ASN A 84 -5.66 5.25 -4.59
N THR A 85 -4.36 4.97 -4.55
CA THR A 85 -3.66 4.65 -3.30
C THR A 85 -3.58 5.87 -2.39
N GLN A 86 -3.33 7.06 -2.95
CA GLN A 86 -3.39 8.33 -2.23
C GLN A 86 -4.75 8.51 -1.57
N THR A 87 -5.83 8.49 -2.36
CA THR A 87 -7.19 8.69 -1.84
C THR A 87 -7.54 7.68 -0.75
N LEU A 88 -7.17 6.40 -0.93
CA LEU A 88 -7.44 5.38 0.09
C LEU A 88 -6.62 5.59 1.36
N THR A 89 -5.33 5.92 1.22
CA THR A 89 -4.42 6.12 2.36
C THR A 89 -4.88 7.31 3.18
N GLU A 90 -5.07 8.46 2.54
CA GLU A 90 -5.53 9.70 3.19
C GLU A 90 -6.89 9.52 3.88
N ARG A 91 -7.85 8.82 3.23
CA ARG A 91 -9.17 8.51 3.84
C ARG A 91 -9.04 7.65 5.11
N ASN A 92 -8.03 6.80 5.18
CA ASN A 92 -7.84 5.86 6.29
C ASN A 92 -6.91 6.42 7.38
N ARG A 93 -6.31 7.60 7.19
CA ARG A 93 -5.46 8.26 8.19
C ARG A 93 -6.32 8.90 9.31
N PRO A 94 -5.83 8.94 10.57
CA PRO A 94 -4.68 8.20 11.05
C PRO A 94 -5.01 6.70 11.20
N ALA A 95 -4.14 5.85 10.66
CA ALA A 95 -4.29 4.41 10.77
C ALA A 95 -3.77 3.90 12.11
N GLY A 96 -4.50 2.96 12.73
CA GLY A 96 -4.08 2.25 13.95
C GLY A 96 -3.21 1.03 13.66
N SER A 97 -3.41 -0.03 14.43
CA SER A 97 -2.77 -1.34 14.23
C SER A 97 -3.76 -2.37 13.67
N ASN A 98 -3.24 -3.39 12.97
CA ASN A 98 -4.01 -4.61 12.65
C ASN A 98 -3.83 -5.72 13.70
N ASN A 99 -3.17 -5.44 14.83
CA ASN A 99 -2.79 -6.37 15.90
C ASN A 99 -1.87 -7.52 15.46
N LEU A 100 -1.15 -7.37 14.35
CA LEU A 100 -0.22 -8.39 13.84
C LEU A 100 1.17 -7.79 13.57
N PHE A 101 1.29 -6.94 12.55
CA PHE A 101 2.57 -6.38 12.08
C PHE A 101 2.45 -4.96 11.52
N VAL A 102 1.23 -4.46 11.31
CA VAL A 102 0.97 -3.04 11.03
C VAL A 102 0.75 -2.33 12.36
N ALA A 103 1.46 -1.24 12.60
CA ALA A 103 1.41 -0.53 13.87
C ALA A 103 1.58 0.98 13.68
N TRP A 104 0.46 1.71 13.65
CA TRP A 104 0.42 3.18 13.61
C TRP A 104 1.31 3.79 12.52
N GLU A 105 1.28 3.22 11.32
CA GLU A 105 2.20 3.59 10.25
C GLU A 105 2.07 5.05 9.82
N THR A 106 0.88 5.67 9.97
CA THR A 106 0.71 7.10 9.71
C THR A 106 1.63 7.96 10.60
N LEU A 107 1.94 7.52 11.83
CA LEU A 107 2.87 8.25 12.72
C LEU A 107 4.31 8.25 12.20
N THR A 108 4.72 7.20 11.49
CA THR A 108 6.11 7.00 11.05
C THR A 108 6.33 7.33 9.58
N HIS A 109 5.28 7.20 8.76
CA HIS A 109 5.35 7.32 7.30
C HIS A 109 4.34 8.32 6.72
N GLY A 110 3.45 8.90 7.53
CA GLY A 110 2.54 9.95 7.06
C GLY A 110 3.32 11.18 6.60
N ASP A 111 3.39 11.38 5.29
CA ASP A 111 4.05 12.49 4.63
C ASP A 111 5.52 12.69 5.07
N ASN A 112 6.19 11.57 5.39
CA ASN A 112 7.57 11.57 5.80
C ASN A 112 8.50 11.69 4.57
N PRO A 113 9.26 12.79 4.43
CA PRO A 113 10.10 13.01 3.26
C PRO A 113 11.41 12.19 3.25
N ASN A 114 11.72 11.44 4.31
CA ASN A 114 13.03 10.80 4.52
C ASN A 114 12.99 9.25 4.52
#